data_AF-A0A953GTR9-F1
#
_entry.id   AF-A0A953GTR9-F1
#
_cell.length_a   1.000
_cell.length_b   1.000
_cell.length_c   1.000
_cell.angle_alpha   90.00
_cell.angle_beta   90.00
_cell.angle_gamma   90.00
#
_symmetry.space_group_name_H-M   'P 1'
#
loop_
_entity.id
_entity.type
_entity.pdbx_description
1 polymer ?
#
loop_
_entity_poly.entity_id
_entity_poly.type
_entity_poly.pdbx_seq_one_letter_code
_entity_poly.pdbx_strand_id
1 'polypeptide(L)'
;MFTTLRSKINAGFFAIIALNVVFGVWSVFRFAHIGEYTDRMLTPNYEAAATAIELMQLVDDQQRLLQSVPTTWPQTKAQKNWQDEFRNRNAQLIAIVYESRIDTLLGYAEALLRIRSATQEYNRATQRLLSGQDSIFSIASMDVVFRAVGQLRRESRSMLTIARKQVAESRGKVQEETQKTLYAIIVSVMISVVAAILAGIFYSRWATRPIQRLNQAVKNLSGGKLGERVLITTDDEFGDLTFEFNRMIERLRK
;
A
#
# COMPACT_ATOMS: atom_id res chain seq x y z
N MET A 1 -39.89 15.05 16.28
CA MET A 1 -40.44 14.40 15.07
C MET A 1 -40.54 12.86 15.19
N PHE A 2 -40.54 12.29 16.41
CA PHE A 2 -40.75 10.85 16.61
C PHE A 2 -41.74 10.68 17.77
N THR A 3 -43.04 10.63 17.47
CA THR A 3 -44.10 10.49 18.49
C THR A 3 -44.37 9.02 18.82
N THR A 4 -44.09 8.10 17.88
CA THR A 4 -44.38 6.67 18.05
C THR A 4 -43.17 5.85 18.49
N LEU A 5 -43.38 4.86 19.37
CA LEU A 5 -42.48 3.82 19.84
C LEU A 5 -41.81 3.14 18.65
N ARG A 6 -42.59 2.73 17.65
CA ARG A 6 -42.03 2.10 16.46
C ARG A 6 -41.03 3.02 15.75
N SER A 7 -41.34 4.31 15.62
CA SER A 7 -40.45 5.27 14.95
C SER A 7 -39.15 5.51 15.72
N LYS A 8 -39.23 5.60 17.05
CA LYS A 8 -38.07 5.78 17.93
C LYS A 8 -37.17 4.53 17.97
N ILE A 9 -37.74 3.31 18.01
CA ILE A 9 -36.98 2.04 17.92
C ILE A 9 -36.25 1.98 16.57
N ASN A 10 -37.00 2.17 15.48
CA ASN A 10 -36.44 2.09 14.14
C ASN A 10 -35.36 3.17 13.94
N ALA A 11 -35.57 4.39 14.41
CA ALA A 11 -34.56 5.46 14.33
C ALA A 11 -33.26 5.08 15.04
N GLY A 12 -33.33 4.45 16.22
CA GLY A 12 -32.15 3.96 16.94
C GLY A 12 -31.39 2.87 16.18
N PHE A 13 -32.10 1.86 15.66
CA PHE A 13 -31.48 0.80 14.84
C PHE A 13 -30.89 1.36 13.54
N PHE A 14 -31.61 2.23 12.84
CA PHE A 14 -31.12 2.89 11.63
C PHE A 14 -29.87 3.72 11.90
N ALA A 15 -29.81 4.44 13.02
CA ALA A 15 -28.63 5.22 13.38
C ALA A 15 -27.39 4.33 13.61
N ILE A 16 -27.53 3.20 14.31
CA ILE A 16 -26.43 2.24 14.54
C ILE A 16 -25.98 1.61 13.21
N ILE A 17 -26.94 1.16 12.39
CA ILE A 17 -26.64 0.54 11.10
C ILE A 17 -25.95 1.55 10.18
N ALA A 18 -26.48 2.77 10.07
CA ALA A 18 -25.87 3.83 9.28
C ALA A 18 -24.44 4.12 9.74
N LEU A 19 -24.21 4.22 11.05
CA LEU A 19 -22.88 4.44 11.62
C LEU A 19 -21.91 3.29 11.29
N ASN A 20 -22.34 2.03 11.42
CA ASN A 20 -21.51 0.87 11.05
C ASN A 20 -21.23 0.83 9.54
N VAL A 21 -22.21 1.13 8.70
CA VAL A 21 -22.03 1.20 7.24
C VAL A 21 -21.04 2.31 6.90
N VAL A 22 -21.16 3.49 7.50
CA VAL A 22 -20.22 4.60 7.29
C VAL A 22 -18.80 4.20 7.67
N PHE A 23 -18.60 3.59 8.85
CA PHE A 23 -17.27 3.14 9.27
C PHE A 23 -16.74 1.98 8.40
N GLY A 24 -17.60 1.05 8.00
CA GLY A 24 -17.25 -0.05 7.11
C GLY A 24 -16.81 0.44 5.74
N VAL A 25 -17.62 1.30 5.10
CA VAL A 25 -17.32 1.92 3.81
C VAL A 25 -16.04 2.74 3.90
N TRP A 26 -15.91 3.58 4.94
CA TRP A 26 -14.70 4.37 5.17
C TRP A 26 -13.45 3.48 5.35
N SER A 27 -13.54 2.40 6.11
CA SER A 27 -12.45 1.44 6.31
C SER A 27 -12.04 0.76 4.99
N VAL A 28 -13.01 0.35 4.17
CA VAL A 28 -12.75 -0.23 2.84
C VAL A 28 -12.05 0.79 1.94
N PHE A 29 -12.50 2.04 1.90
CA PHE A 29 -11.83 3.09 1.13
C PHE A 29 -10.40 3.34 1.60
N ARG A 30 -10.17 3.38 2.91
CA ARG A 30 -8.83 3.54 3.49
C ARG A 30 -7.91 2.38 3.12
N PHE A 31 -8.42 1.15 3.15
CA PHE A 31 -7.67 -0.05 2.77
C PHE A 31 -7.35 -0.06 1.27
N ALA A 32 -8.32 0.26 0.40
CA ALA A 32 -8.11 0.37 -1.04
C ALA A 32 -7.03 1.41 -1.38
N HIS A 33 -7.00 2.53 -0.64
CA HIS A 33 -6.00 3.58 -0.84
C HIS A 33 -4.57 3.11 -0.51
N ILE A 34 -4.37 2.20 0.45
CA ILE A 34 -3.04 1.60 0.72
C ILE A 34 -2.56 0.79 -0.49
N GLY A 35 -3.45 0.03 -1.13
CA GLY A 35 -3.10 -0.78 -2.31
C GLY A 35 -2.58 0.10 -3.44
N GLU A 36 -3.30 1.18 -3.75
CA GLU A 36 -2.91 2.15 -4.77
C GLU A 36 -1.62 2.90 -4.40
N TYR A 37 -1.45 3.28 -3.13
CA TYR A 37 -0.24 3.91 -2.63
C TYR A 37 0.98 2.98 -2.76
N THR A 38 0.79 1.70 -2.46
CA THR A 38 1.83 0.67 -2.57
C THR A 38 2.26 0.50 -4.03
N ASP A 39 1.30 0.39 -4.95
CA ASP A 39 1.61 0.21 -6.37
C ASP A 39 2.34 1.43 -6.96
N ARG A 40 1.87 2.64 -6.65
CA ARG A 40 2.50 3.89 -7.14
C ARG A 40 3.88 4.17 -6.55
N MET A 41 4.18 3.68 -5.34
CA MET A 41 5.45 3.96 -4.66
C MET A 41 6.47 2.83 -4.75
N LEU A 42 6.04 1.57 -4.81
CA LEU A 42 6.97 0.43 -4.83
C LEU A 42 7.26 -0.05 -6.24
N THR A 43 6.26 -0.26 -7.08
CA THR A 43 6.43 -0.89 -8.40
C THR A 43 7.48 -0.17 -9.24
N PRO A 44 7.43 1.17 -9.42
CA PRO A 44 8.42 1.87 -10.24
C PRO A 44 9.85 1.80 -9.63
N ASN A 45 9.95 1.77 -8.30
CA ASN A 45 11.24 1.69 -7.61
C ASN A 45 11.87 0.28 -7.68
N TYR A 46 11.05 -0.78 -7.67
CA TYR A 46 11.53 -2.13 -7.93
C TYR A 46 11.97 -2.32 -9.38
N GLU A 47 11.22 -1.77 -10.34
CA GLU A 47 11.60 -1.81 -11.76
C GLU A 47 12.93 -1.08 -12.02
N ALA A 48 13.13 0.10 -11.43
CA ALA A 48 14.41 0.80 -11.47
C ALA A 48 15.55 -0.04 -10.87
N ALA A 49 15.31 -0.66 -9.71
CA ALA A 49 16.31 -1.49 -9.04
C ALA A 49 16.66 -2.75 -9.86
N ALA A 50 15.67 -3.42 -10.45
CA ALA A 50 15.88 -4.56 -11.33
C ALA A 50 16.74 -4.16 -12.53
N THR A 51 16.40 -3.04 -13.18
CA THR A 51 17.15 -2.57 -14.34
C THR A 51 18.58 -2.13 -13.98
N ALA A 52 18.77 -1.51 -12.81
CA ALA A 52 20.11 -1.18 -12.31
C ALA A 52 20.96 -2.42 -11.98
N ILE A 53 20.32 -3.50 -11.50
CA ILE A 53 20.99 -4.80 -11.30
C ILE A 53 21.41 -5.40 -12.64
N GLU A 54 20.52 -5.43 -13.62
CA GLU A 54 20.79 -5.97 -14.96
C GLU A 54 21.90 -5.19 -15.66
N LEU A 55 21.84 -3.85 -15.61
CA LEU A 55 22.90 -2.97 -16.11
C LEU A 55 24.25 -3.30 -15.44
N MET A 56 24.28 -3.43 -14.12
CA MET A 56 25.51 -3.75 -13.39
C MET A 56 26.07 -5.12 -13.80
N GLN A 57 25.21 -6.13 -14.01
CA GLN A 57 25.62 -7.44 -14.49
C GLN A 57 26.26 -7.36 -15.87
N LEU A 58 25.66 -6.63 -16.82
CA LEU A 58 26.23 -6.45 -18.15
C LEU A 58 27.58 -5.71 -18.12
N VAL A 59 27.73 -4.71 -17.24
CA VAL A 59 28.99 -3.99 -17.10
C VAL A 59 30.08 -4.87 -16.47
N ASP A 60 29.73 -5.69 -15.48
CA ASP A 60 30.66 -6.66 -14.90
C ASP A 60 31.04 -7.75 -15.93
N ASP A 61 30.11 -8.19 -16.78
CA ASP A 61 30.37 -9.09 -17.92
C ASP A 61 31.35 -8.47 -18.91
N GLN A 62 31.14 -7.21 -19.29
CA GLN A 62 32.07 -6.47 -20.15
C GLN A 62 33.46 -6.38 -19.55
N GLN A 63 33.56 -6.08 -18.25
CA GLN A 63 34.84 -6.04 -17.56
C GLN A 63 35.53 -7.42 -17.56
N ARG A 64 34.78 -8.51 -17.36
CA ARG A 64 35.31 -9.88 -17.43
C ARG A 64 35.81 -10.23 -18.84
N LEU A 65 35.04 -9.86 -19.88
CA LEU A 65 35.44 -10.09 -21.27
C LEU A 65 36.72 -9.32 -21.63
N LEU A 66 36.86 -8.08 -21.16
CA LEU A 66 38.09 -7.31 -21.38
C LEU A 66 39.32 -7.94 -20.70
N GLN A 67 39.13 -8.63 -19.57
CA GLN A 67 40.21 -9.36 -18.91
C GLN A 67 40.57 -10.67 -19.63
N SER A 68 39.66 -11.22 -20.44
CA SER A 68 39.87 -12.46 -21.21
C SER A 68 40.31 -12.22 -22.65
N VAL A 69 40.71 -10.99 -23.01
CA VAL A 69 41.21 -10.67 -24.35
C VAL A 69 42.38 -11.59 -24.71
N PRO A 70 42.31 -12.32 -25.84
CA PRO A 70 43.42 -13.14 -26.32
C PRO A 70 44.69 -12.30 -26.56
N THR A 71 45.82 -12.71 -25.96
CA THR A 71 47.09 -11.96 -25.97
C THR A 71 47.98 -12.23 -27.18
N THR A 72 47.72 -13.30 -27.94
CA THR A 72 48.52 -13.69 -29.11
C THR A 72 47.78 -13.42 -30.43
N TRP A 73 48.43 -12.67 -31.32
CA TRP A 73 47.97 -12.35 -32.68
C TRP A 73 48.73 -13.24 -33.68
N PRO A 74 48.11 -13.88 -34.71
CA PRO A 74 46.93 -13.43 -35.48
C PRO A 74 45.69 -14.37 -35.52
N GLN A 75 44.51 -13.75 -35.68
CA GLN A 75 43.20 -14.29 -36.16
C GLN A 75 42.87 -15.76 -35.84
N THR A 76 42.77 -16.09 -34.55
CA THR A 76 42.27 -17.40 -34.12
C THR A 76 40.73 -17.41 -34.05
N LYS A 77 40.12 -18.60 -34.16
CA LYS A 77 38.68 -18.80 -33.89
C LYS A 77 38.27 -18.23 -32.52
N ALA A 78 39.16 -18.30 -31.52
CA ALA A 78 38.95 -17.73 -30.20
C ALA A 78 38.79 -16.20 -30.23
N GLN A 79 39.58 -15.50 -31.05
CA GLN A 79 39.46 -14.06 -31.23
C GLN A 79 38.11 -13.68 -31.86
N LYS A 80 37.68 -14.38 -32.91
CA LYS A 80 36.38 -14.12 -33.54
C LYS A 80 35.23 -14.35 -32.54
N ASN A 81 35.25 -15.47 -31.82
CA ASN A 81 34.25 -15.76 -30.80
C ASN A 81 34.20 -14.68 -29.71
N TRP A 82 35.37 -14.23 -29.22
CA TRP A 82 35.46 -13.15 -28.24
C TRP A 82 34.87 -11.85 -28.79
N GLN A 83 35.20 -11.47 -30.04
CA GLN A 83 34.66 -10.26 -30.67
C GLN A 83 33.14 -10.34 -30.84
N ASP A 84 32.60 -11.49 -31.24
CA ASP A 84 31.16 -11.69 -31.41
C ASP A 84 30.45 -11.61 -30.05
N GLU A 85 31.00 -12.23 -29.01
CA GLU A 85 30.46 -12.15 -27.64
C GLU A 85 30.52 -10.73 -27.09
N PHE A 86 31.65 -10.04 -27.26
CA PHE A 86 31.85 -8.65 -26.85
C PHE A 86 30.83 -7.73 -27.50
N ARG A 87 30.62 -7.86 -28.83
CA ARG A 87 29.62 -7.08 -29.57
C ARG A 87 28.21 -7.36 -29.08
N ASN A 88 27.86 -8.62 -28.84
CA ASN A 88 26.54 -9.01 -28.35
C ASN A 88 26.26 -8.39 -26.97
N ARG A 89 27.18 -8.56 -26.02
CA ARG A 89 27.06 -7.94 -24.68
C ARG A 89 27.01 -6.42 -24.77
N ASN A 90 27.73 -5.80 -25.71
CA ASN A 90 27.73 -4.35 -25.86
C ASN A 90 26.40 -3.85 -26.43
N ALA A 91 25.78 -4.60 -27.35
CA ALA A 91 24.45 -4.28 -27.86
C ALA A 91 23.39 -4.37 -26.74
N GLN A 92 23.45 -5.40 -25.89
CA GLN A 92 22.56 -5.53 -24.72
C GLN A 92 22.72 -4.34 -23.75
N LEU A 93 23.97 -3.96 -23.47
CA LEU A 93 24.29 -2.81 -22.62
C LEU A 93 23.68 -1.52 -23.17
N ILE A 94 23.85 -1.27 -24.48
CA ILE A 94 23.29 -0.10 -25.15
C ILE A 94 21.75 -0.13 -25.09
N ALA A 95 21.12 -1.27 -25.39
CA ALA A 95 19.67 -1.41 -25.33
C ALA A 95 19.12 -1.03 -23.95
N ILE A 96 19.70 -1.54 -22.86
CA ILE A 96 19.27 -1.17 -21.50
C ILE A 96 19.46 0.33 -21.23
N VAL A 97 20.59 0.91 -21.62
CA VAL A 97 20.91 2.32 -21.31
C VAL A 97 20.01 3.32 -22.07
N TYR A 98 19.55 2.95 -23.27
CA TYR A 98 18.82 3.86 -24.16
C TYR A 98 17.34 3.53 -24.36
N GLU A 99 16.94 2.27 -24.22
CA GLU A 99 15.57 1.81 -24.50
C GLU A 99 14.75 1.55 -23.22
N SER A 100 15.40 1.47 -22.05
CA SER A 100 14.69 1.31 -20.78
C SER A 100 13.89 2.57 -20.41
N ARG A 101 12.71 2.38 -19.81
CA ARG A 101 11.82 3.47 -19.35
C ARG A 101 12.28 4.14 -18.06
N ILE A 102 13.53 3.95 -17.65
CA ILE A 102 14.04 4.46 -16.36
C ILE A 102 14.03 5.99 -16.34
N ASP A 103 14.16 6.65 -17.49
CA ASP A 103 14.09 8.11 -17.62
C ASP A 103 12.76 8.70 -17.15
N THR A 104 11.68 7.92 -17.19
CA THR A 104 10.37 8.30 -16.66
C THR A 104 10.27 8.19 -15.13
N LEU A 105 11.27 7.59 -14.47
CA LEU A 105 11.29 7.35 -13.03
C LEU A 105 11.95 8.52 -12.29
N LEU A 106 11.17 9.15 -11.42
CA LEU A 106 11.60 10.31 -10.62
C LEU A 106 12.87 9.98 -9.82
N GLY A 107 13.90 10.83 -9.91
CA GLY A 107 15.14 10.67 -9.14
C GLY A 107 16.23 9.82 -9.79
N TYR A 108 16.03 9.29 -11.01
CA TYR A 108 17.06 8.55 -11.75
C TYR A 108 17.66 9.31 -12.94
N ALA A 109 17.06 10.43 -13.35
CA ALA A 109 17.46 11.20 -14.54
C ALA A 109 18.96 11.57 -14.55
N GLU A 110 19.48 12.11 -13.45
CA GLU A 110 20.90 12.48 -13.35
C GLU A 110 21.82 11.26 -13.41
N ALA A 111 21.46 10.16 -12.75
CA ALA A 111 22.25 8.93 -12.76
C ALA A 111 22.30 8.33 -14.18
N LEU A 112 21.17 8.35 -14.89
CA LEU A 112 21.09 7.92 -16.29
C LEU A 112 21.92 8.78 -17.22
N LEU A 113 21.93 10.11 -17.04
CA LEU A 113 22.79 10.99 -17.84
C LEU A 113 24.26 10.64 -17.66
N ARG A 114 24.71 10.39 -16.42
CA ARG A 114 26.09 9.97 -16.13
C ARG A 114 26.42 8.59 -16.72
N ILE A 115 25.48 7.65 -16.66
CA ILE A 115 25.65 6.33 -17.30
C ILE A 115 25.73 6.49 -18.81
N ARG A 116 24.82 7.24 -19.44
CA ARG A 116 24.83 7.49 -20.90
C ARG A 116 26.15 8.11 -21.34
N SER A 117 26.67 9.11 -20.64
CA SER A 117 27.97 9.70 -20.96
C SER A 117 29.11 8.69 -20.81
N ALA A 118 29.13 7.91 -19.73
CA ALA A 118 30.15 6.88 -19.52
C ALA A 118 30.06 5.75 -20.58
N THR A 119 28.84 5.37 -20.99
CA THR A 119 28.61 4.40 -22.07
C THR A 119 29.11 4.94 -23.41
N GLN A 120 28.93 6.23 -23.71
CA GLN A 120 29.47 6.84 -24.92
C GLN A 120 31.00 6.84 -24.93
N GLU A 121 31.64 7.19 -23.81
CA GLU A 121 33.10 7.14 -23.67
C GLU A 121 33.63 5.71 -23.82
N TYR A 122 32.97 4.75 -23.19
CA TYR A 122 33.27 3.33 -23.31
C TYR A 122 33.16 2.84 -24.76
N ASN A 123 32.06 3.14 -25.45
CA ASN A 123 31.85 2.76 -26.85
C ASN A 123 32.89 3.39 -27.79
N ARG A 124 33.29 4.64 -27.56
CA ARG A 124 34.35 5.28 -28.35
C ARG A 124 35.70 4.59 -28.14
N ALA A 125 36.02 4.24 -26.89
CA ALA A 125 37.26 3.54 -26.56
C ALA A 125 37.31 2.14 -27.19
N THR A 126 36.21 1.39 -27.11
CA THR A 126 36.13 0.02 -27.64
C THR A 126 36.11 0.00 -29.16
N GLN A 127 35.46 0.97 -29.81
CA GLN A 127 35.48 1.08 -31.27
C GLN A 127 36.90 1.30 -31.81
N ARG A 128 37.70 2.16 -31.16
CA ARG A 128 39.12 2.35 -31.52
C ARG A 128 39.89 1.04 -31.41
N LEU A 129 39.72 0.34 -30.29
CA LEU A 129 40.34 -0.96 -30.03
C LEU A 129 39.97 -2.01 -31.10
N LEU A 130 38.70 -2.11 -31.46
CA LEU A 130 38.18 -3.12 -32.39
C LEU A 130 38.44 -2.78 -33.87
N SER A 131 38.59 -1.50 -34.22
CA SER A 131 38.85 -1.04 -35.59
C SER A 131 40.25 -1.37 -36.09
N GLY A 132 41.17 -1.79 -35.21
CA GLY A 132 42.55 -2.10 -35.58
C GLY A 132 43.36 -0.89 -36.05
N GLN A 133 42.88 0.34 -35.80
CA GLN A 133 43.64 1.57 -36.04
C GLN A 133 44.98 1.58 -35.29
N ASP A 134 45.03 0.92 -34.14
CA ASP A 134 46.27 0.54 -33.48
C ASP A 134 46.65 -0.86 -33.96
N SER A 135 47.65 -0.97 -34.82
CA SER A 135 48.21 -2.24 -35.33
C SER A 135 48.79 -3.14 -34.23
N ILE A 136 48.79 -2.68 -32.98
CA ILE A 136 49.11 -3.41 -31.76
C ILE A 136 47.99 -3.10 -30.77
N PHE A 137 47.42 -4.12 -30.13
CA PHE A 137 46.63 -3.98 -28.89
C PHE A 137 47.57 -3.36 -27.82
N SER A 138 47.78 -2.05 -27.92
CA SER A 138 48.79 -1.37 -27.13
C SER A 138 48.32 -1.34 -25.68
N ILE A 139 49.26 -1.41 -24.75
CA ILE A 139 48.95 -1.24 -23.33
C ILE A 139 48.17 0.06 -23.09
N ALA A 140 48.46 1.11 -23.89
CA ALA A 140 47.77 2.39 -23.86
C ALA A 140 46.30 2.31 -24.32
N SER A 141 45.99 1.65 -25.44
CA SER A 141 44.61 1.50 -25.91
C SER A 141 43.78 0.63 -24.95
N MET A 142 44.40 -0.38 -24.36
CA MET A 142 43.76 -1.24 -23.37
C MET A 142 43.48 -0.51 -22.05
N ASP A 143 44.41 0.31 -21.57
CA ASP A 143 44.24 1.17 -20.39
C ASP A 143 43.09 2.18 -20.56
N VAL A 144 42.95 2.78 -21.74
CA VAL A 144 41.82 3.67 -22.06
C VAL A 144 40.48 2.92 -21.94
N VAL A 145 40.37 1.71 -22.48
CA VAL A 145 39.14 0.91 -22.40
C VAL A 145 38.86 0.46 -20.95
N PHE A 146 39.88 0.03 -20.21
CA PHE A 146 39.72 -0.33 -18.79
C PHE A 146 39.29 0.85 -17.92
N ARG A 147 39.81 2.06 -18.17
CA ARG A 147 39.36 3.26 -17.47
C ARG A 147 37.91 3.59 -17.79
N ALA A 148 37.52 3.51 -19.06
CA ALA A 148 36.16 3.81 -19.50
C ALA A 148 35.12 2.81 -18.94
N VAL A 149 35.41 1.50 -18.99
CA VAL A 149 34.52 0.49 -18.37
C VAL A 149 34.48 0.64 -16.86
N GLY A 150 35.61 1.02 -16.24
CA GLY A 150 35.69 1.30 -14.81
C GLY A 150 34.81 2.49 -14.40
N GLN A 151 34.76 3.55 -15.22
CA GLN A 151 33.87 4.68 -15.01
C GLN A 151 32.40 4.29 -15.16
N LEU A 152 32.07 3.57 -16.24
CA LEU A 152 30.72 3.05 -16.45
C LEU A 152 30.25 2.17 -15.28
N ARG A 153 31.15 1.34 -14.73
CA ARG A 153 30.89 0.52 -13.55
C ARG A 153 30.64 1.36 -12.30
N ARG A 154 31.42 2.41 -12.07
CA ARG A 154 31.20 3.33 -10.94
C ARG A 154 29.83 4.00 -11.01
N GLU A 155 29.45 4.51 -12.18
CA GLU A 155 28.15 5.15 -12.38
C GLU A 155 26.97 4.16 -12.27
N SER A 156 27.11 2.96 -12.84
CA SER A 156 26.11 1.89 -12.71
C SER A 156 25.93 1.46 -11.26
N ARG A 157 27.03 1.35 -10.50
CA ARG A 157 26.99 1.05 -9.07
C ARG A 157 26.36 2.19 -8.25
N SER A 158 26.63 3.44 -8.61
CA SER A 158 25.98 4.61 -8.00
C SER A 158 24.46 4.56 -8.19
N MET A 159 24.00 4.28 -9.42
CA MET A 159 22.58 4.10 -9.72
C MET A 159 21.95 2.95 -8.94
N LEU A 160 22.63 1.79 -8.84
CA LEU A 160 22.15 0.68 -8.01
C LEU A 160 22.01 1.06 -6.54
N THR A 161 22.95 1.84 -5.99
CA THR A 161 22.85 2.36 -4.62
C THR A 161 21.66 3.30 -4.46
N ILE A 162 21.43 4.21 -5.42
CA ILE A 162 20.26 5.09 -5.44
C ILE A 162 18.97 4.25 -5.47
N ALA A 163 18.90 3.26 -6.36
CA ALA A 163 17.72 2.40 -6.49
C ALA A 163 17.42 1.63 -5.21
N ARG A 164 18.44 1.01 -4.59
CA ARG A 164 18.31 0.32 -3.31
C ARG A 164 17.83 1.26 -2.21
N LYS A 165 18.35 2.49 -2.16
CA LYS A 165 17.94 3.51 -1.19
C LYS A 165 16.48 3.91 -1.39
N GLN A 166 16.05 4.18 -2.62
CA GLN A 166 14.65 4.54 -2.91
C GLN A 166 13.67 3.40 -2.60
N VAL A 167 14.04 2.14 -2.86
CA VAL A 167 13.23 0.97 -2.46
C VAL A 167 13.12 0.90 -0.93
N ALA A 168 14.21 1.10 -0.19
CA ALA A 168 14.20 1.09 1.26
C ALA A 168 13.34 2.23 1.85
N GLU A 169 13.47 3.45 1.31
CA GLU A 169 12.66 4.61 1.73
C GLU A 169 11.18 4.41 1.41
N SER A 170 10.86 3.88 0.22
CA SER A 170 9.47 3.64 -0.18
C SER A 170 8.83 2.54 0.67
N ARG A 171 9.58 1.48 1.00
CA ARG A 171 9.14 0.47 1.98
C ARG A 171 8.86 1.11 3.35
N GLY A 172 9.75 1.98 3.83
CA GLY A 172 9.57 2.70 5.08
C GLY A 172 8.29 3.55 5.10
N LYS A 173 8.04 4.31 4.03
CA LYS A 173 6.82 5.13 3.88
C LYS A 173 5.56 4.28 3.79
N VAL A 174 5.57 3.18 3.02
CA VAL A 174 4.44 2.25 2.94
C VAL A 174 4.15 1.64 4.31
N GLN A 175 5.18 1.27 5.07
CA GLN A 175 5.02 0.74 6.41
C GLN A 175 4.45 1.77 7.38
N GLU A 176 4.93 3.01 7.34
CA GLU A 176 4.41 4.12 8.16
C GLU A 176 2.92 4.39 7.84
N GLU A 177 2.55 4.50 6.57
CA GLU A 177 1.17 4.73 6.15
C GLU A 177 0.24 3.54 6.45
N THR A 178 0.77 2.31 6.37
CA THR A 178 0.06 1.10 6.80
C THR A 178 -0.22 1.17 8.30
N GLN A 179 0.77 1.54 9.11
CA GLN A 179 0.59 1.67 10.58
C GLN A 179 -0.44 2.74 10.92
N LYS A 180 -0.34 3.94 10.34
CA LYS A 180 -1.32 5.01 10.54
C LYS A 180 -2.73 4.55 10.19
N THR A 181 -2.88 3.80 9.10
CA THR A 181 -4.19 3.30 8.68
C THR A 181 -4.70 2.19 9.59
N LEU A 182 -3.86 1.28 10.07
CA LEU A 182 -4.24 0.29 11.07
C LEU A 182 -4.73 0.96 12.36
N TYR A 183 -4.00 1.96 12.87
CA TYR A 183 -4.45 2.74 14.02
C TYR A 183 -5.80 3.42 13.77
N ALA A 184 -5.98 4.02 12.59
CA ALA A 184 -7.23 4.67 12.22
C ALA A 184 -8.42 3.69 12.16
N ILE A 185 -8.20 2.48 11.61
CA ILE A 185 -9.20 1.40 11.59
C ILE A 185 -9.52 0.95 13.02
N ILE A 186 -8.52 0.67 13.85
CA ILE A 186 -8.72 0.24 15.25
C ILE A 186 -9.54 1.28 16.01
N VAL A 187 -9.19 2.56 15.91
CA VAL A 187 -9.93 3.65 16.56
C VAL A 187 -11.37 3.72 16.05
N SER A 188 -11.60 3.57 14.74
CA SER A 188 -12.96 3.57 14.17
C SER A 188 -13.82 2.40 14.66
N VAL A 189 -13.22 1.22 14.81
CA VAL A 189 -13.89 0.03 15.37
C VAL A 189 -14.21 0.26 16.84
N MET A 190 -13.27 0.80 17.62
CA MET A 190 -13.51 1.13 19.03
C MET A 190 -14.65 2.13 19.21
N ILE A 191 -14.70 3.19 18.39
CA ILE A 191 -15.81 4.16 18.39
C ILE A 191 -17.13 3.46 18.04
N SER A 192 -17.13 2.55 17.05
CA SER A 192 -18.32 1.78 16.67
C SER A 192 -18.83 0.89 17.80
N VAL A 193 -17.92 0.20 18.51
CA VAL A 193 -18.26 -0.64 19.67
C VAL A 193 -18.84 0.20 20.80
N VAL A 194 -18.20 1.32 21.14
CA VAL A 194 -18.70 2.24 22.18
C VAL A 194 -20.09 2.78 21.81
N ALA A 195 -20.29 3.19 20.56
CA ALA A 195 -21.58 3.64 20.06
C ALA A 195 -22.66 2.55 20.18
N ALA A 196 -22.33 1.29 19.82
CA ALA A 196 -23.24 0.16 19.94
C ALA A 196 -23.63 -0.13 21.41
N ILE A 197 -22.67 -0.07 22.34
CA ILE A 197 -22.92 -0.25 23.78
C ILE A 197 -23.84 0.87 24.30
N LEU A 198 -23.55 2.13 23.98
CA LEU A 198 -24.36 3.27 24.40
C LEU A 198 -25.79 3.17 23.86
N ALA A 199 -25.94 2.77 22.61
CA ALA A 199 -27.24 2.56 22.00
C ALA A 199 -28.00 1.39 22.65
N GLY A 200 -27.33 0.30 23.02
CA GLY A 200 -27.91 -0.81 23.78
C GLY A 200 -28.40 -0.38 25.16
N ILE A 201 -27.63 0.44 25.87
CA ILE A 201 -28.03 1.01 27.17
C ILE A 201 -29.26 1.92 27.01
N PHE A 202 -29.28 2.76 25.97
CA PHE A 202 -30.41 3.63 25.66
C PHE A 202 -31.67 2.81 25.36
N TYR A 203 -31.53 1.78 24.52
CA TYR A 203 -32.61 0.86 24.16
C TYR A 203 -33.17 0.11 25.38
N SER A 204 -32.31 -0.39 26.26
CA SER A 204 -32.72 -1.07 27.49
C SER A 204 -33.56 -0.14 28.39
N ARG A 205 -33.11 1.11 28.56
CA ARG A 205 -33.82 2.09 29.40
C ARG A 205 -35.17 2.49 28.83
N TRP A 206 -35.26 2.67 27.52
CA TRP A 206 -36.42 3.26 26.88
C TRP A 206 -37.46 2.24 26.38
N ALA A 207 -37.03 1.05 25.92
CA ALA A 207 -37.96 0.00 25.47
C ALA A 207 -38.10 -1.15 26.47
N THR A 208 -36.98 -1.72 26.92
CA THR A 208 -37.01 -2.96 27.73
C THR A 208 -37.55 -2.73 29.14
N ARG A 209 -37.15 -1.65 29.83
CA ARG A 209 -37.60 -1.37 31.21
C ARG A 209 -39.11 -1.10 31.33
N PRO A 210 -39.76 -0.28 30.48
CA PRO A 210 -41.21 -0.10 30.54
C PRO A 210 -41.97 -1.40 30.33
N ILE A 211 -41.56 -2.23 29.37
CA ILE A 211 -42.15 -3.56 29.14
C ILE A 211 -42.04 -4.44 30.39
N GLN A 212 -40.85 -4.49 31.00
CA GLN A 212 -40.64 -5.29 32.22
C GLN A 212 -41.52 -4.81 33.38
N ARG A 213 -41.65 -3.49 33.57
CA ARG A 213 -42.53 -2.92 34.62
C ARG A 213 -43.99 -3.28 34.40
N LEU A 214 -44.49 -3.13 33.18
CA LEU A 214 -45.87 -3.47 32.85
C LEU A 214 -46.12 -4.98 33.02
N ASN A 215 -45.21 -5.82 32.56
CA ASN A 215 -45.29 -7.28 32.73
C ASN A 215 -45.31 -7.68 34.21
N GLN A 216 -44.49 -7.03 35.04
CA GLN A 216 -44.50 -7.26 36.48
C GLN A 216 -45.82 -6.85 37.12
N ALA A 217 -46.40 -5.72 36.70
CA ALA A 217 -47.68 -5.26 37.20
C ALA A 217 -48.85 -6.19 36.79
N VAL A 218 -48.84 -6.71 35.57
CA VAL A 218 -49.79 -7.73 35.11
C VAL A 218 -49.69 -9.00 35.97
N LYS A 219 -48.47 -9.47 36.27
CA LYS A 219 -48.28 -10.62 37.17
C LYS A 219 -48.81 -10.34 38.57
N ASN A 220 -48.54 -9.17 39.14
CA ASN A 220 -49.06 -8.77 40.45
C ASN A 220 -50.59 -8.72 40.47
N LEU A 221 -51.20 -8.19 39.40
CA LEU A 221 -52.66 -8.16 39.22
C LEU A 221 -53.25 -9.58 39.20
N SER A 222 -52.66 -10.50 38.43
CA SER A 222 -53.09 -11.90 38.36
C SER A 222 -52.95 -12.65 39.69
N GLY A 223 -52.02 -12.22 40.55
CA GLY A 223 -51.84 -12.73 41.93
C GLY A 223 -52.73 -12.05 42.97
N GLY A 224 -53.70 -11.23 42.58
CA GLY A 224 -54.66 -10.56 43.48
C GLY A 224 -54.19 -9.24 44.09
N LYS A 225 -53.03 -8.71 43.70
CA LYS A 225 -52.50 -7.42 44.22
C LYS A 225 -53.02 -6.25 43.38
N LEU A 226 -54.26 -5.82 43.64
CA LEU A 226 -54.93 -4.69 42.97
C LEU A 226 -54.43 -3.29 43.41
N GLY A 227 -53.46 -3.22 44.32
CA GLY A 227 -53.04 -2.00 45.00
C GLY A 227 -52.17 -1.03 44.19
N GLU A 228 -51.33 -1.54 43.30
CA GLU A 228 -50.26 -0.80 42.61
C GLU A 228 -50.72 -0.18 41.29
N ARG A 229 -50.55 1.14 41.14
CA ARG A 229 -50.60 1.80 39.82
C ARG A 229 -49.20 1.80 39.20
N VAL A 230 -49.13 1.57 37.90
CA VAL A 230 -47.90 1.68 37.13
C VAL A 230 -47.68 3.14 36.75
N LEU A 231 -46.51 3.70 37.03
CA LEU A 231 -46.19 5.07 36.65
C LEU A 231 -46.08 5.21 35.12
N ILE A 232 -46.85 6.13 34.54
CA ILE A 232 -46.69 6.55 33.14
C ILE A 232 -45.41 7.37 33.04
N THR A 233 -44.44 6.90 32.24
CA THR A 233 -43.10 7.51 32.16
C THR A 233 -42.71 7.97 30.77
N THR A 234 -43.53 7.67 29.76
CA THR A 234 -43.32 8.05 28.36
C THR A 234 -44.62 8.57 27.76
N ASP A 235 -44.49 9.44 26.76
CA ASP A 235 -45.59 10.00 25.96
C ASP A 235 -45.60 9.34 24.58
N ASP A 236 -45.67 8.01 24.56
CA ASP A 236 -45.73 7.16 23.38
C ASP A 236 -46.63 5.94 23.65
N GLU A 237 -46.66 4.96 22.74
CA GLU A 237 -47.52 3.78 22.84
C GLU A 237 -47.36 3.01 24.16
N PHE A 238 -46.21 3.09 24.83
CA PHE A 238 -46.05 2.52 26.18
C PHE A 238 -46.76 3.34 27.25
N GLY A 239 -46.78 4.67 27.11
CA GLY A 239 -47.56 5.56 27.96
C GLY A 239 -49.05 5.29 27.83
N ASP A 240 -49.56 5.21 26.60
CA ASP A 240 -50.96 4.90 26.30
C ASP A 240 -51.36 3.52 26.85
N LEU A 241 -50.52 2.51 26.66
CA LEU A 241 -50.76 1.17 27.17
C LEU A 241 -50.77 1.14 28.71
N THR A 242 -49.87 1.89 29.34
CA THR A 242 -49.80 2.02 30.80
C THR A 242 -51.05 2.73 31.34
N PHE A 243 -51.53 3.76 30.63
CA PHE A 243 -52.76 4.47 30.97
C PHE A 243 -53.99 3.55 30.93
N GLU A 244 -54.20 2.83 29.83
CA GLU A 244 -55.34 1.90 29.71
C GLU A 244 -55.25 0.73 30.71
N PHE A 245 -54.04 0.24 30.99
CA PHE A 245 -53.82 -0.78 32.02
C PHE A 245 -54.22 -0.29 33.43
N ASN A 246 -53.79 0.91 33.82
CA ASN A 246 -54.18 1.50 35.10
C ASN A 246 -55.70 1.70 35.21
N ARG A 247 -56.35 2.11 34.12
CA ARG A 247 -57.81 2.30 34.06
C ARG A 247 -58.56 0.99 34.26
N MET A 248 -58.05 -0.12 33.73
CA MET A 248 -58.58 -1.46 33.98
C MET A 248 -58.46 -1.87 35.45
N ILE A 249 -57.30 -1.64 36.09
CA ILE A 249 -57.12 -1.91 37.53
C ILE A 249 -58.14 -1.11 38.36
N GLU A 250 -58.36 0.16 38.02
CA GLU A 250 -59.30 1.02 38.74
C GLU A 250 -60.76 0.54 38.63
N ARG A 251 -61.14 -0.05 37.49
CA ARG A 251 -62.45 -0.70 37.32
C ARG A 251 -62.59 -1.98 38.13
N LEU A 252 -61.54 -2.78 38.24
CA LEU A 252 -61.55 -4.03 39.02
C LEU A 252 -61.54 -3.82 40.55
N ARG A 253 -61.14 -2.62 41.01
CA ARG A 253 -61.20 -2.23 42.43
C ARG A 253 -62.57 -1.73 42.88
N LYS A 254 -63.43 -1.33 41.94
CA LYS A 254 -64.82 -0.92 42.21
C LYS A 254 -65.72 -2.15 42.26
#